data_AF-A0A2X1R2C7-F1
#
_entry.id   AF-A0A2X1R2C7-F1
#
_cell.length_a   1.000
_cell.length_b   1.000
_cell.length_c   1.000
_cell.angle_alpha   90.00
_cell.angle_beta   90.00
_cell.angle_gamma   90.00
#
_symmetry.space_group_name_H-M   'P 1'
#
loop_
_entity.id
_entity.type
_entity.pdbx_description
1 polymer ?
#
loop_
_entity_poly.entity_id
_entity_poly.type
_entity_poly.pdbx_seq_one_letter_code
_entity_poly.pdbx_strand_id
1 'polypeptide(L)' 'MAEYKDTLNLPDTSFPMKASLAQREPQMLADWDNKGIYEKIRQARAGSKRFILHDGPPYANGHLHCGHALNKI' A
#
# COMPACT_ATOMS: atom_id res chain seq x y z
N MET A 1 38.83 -0.77 27.59
CA MET A 1 38.51 0.56 27.04
C MET A 1 37.02 0.56 26.78
N ALA A 2 36.26 1.49 27.38
CA ALA A 2 34.85 1.62 27.04
C ALA A 2 34.78 1.98 25.55
N GLU A 3 34.10 1.15 24.77
CA GLU A 3 33.93 1.37 23.34
C GLU A 3 33.11 2.67 23.15
N TYR A 4 33.73 3.71 22.57
CA TYR A 4 33.08 5.01 22.32
C TYR A 4 31.73 4.88 21.57
N LYS A 5 31.54 3.76 20.87
CA LYS A 5 30.28 3.37 20.22
C LYS A 5 29.07 3.41 21.15
N ASP A 6 29.21 3.04 22.42
CA ASP A 6 28.10 3.00 23.39
C ASP A 6 27.72 4.40 23.91
N THR A 7 28.53 5.42 23.62
CA THR A 7 28.27 6.83 23.99
C THR A 7 27.58 7.63 22.89
N LEU A 8 27.34 7.01 21.73
CA LEU A 8 26.75 7.66 20.56
C LEU A 8 25.26 7.33 20.42
N ASN A 9 24.43 8.35 20.22
CA ASN A 9 23.01 8.19 19.90
C ASN A 9 22.83 7.86 18.41
N LEU A 10 23.03 6.60 18.05
CA LEU A 10 22.85 6.13 16.68
C LEU A 10 21.38 5.85 16.39
N PRO A 11 20.90 6.09 15.15
CA PRO A 11 19.57 5.68 14.74
C PRO A 11 19.42 4.15 14.79
N ASP A 12 18.38 3.68 15.45
CA ASP A 12 17.99 2.28 15.49
C ASP A 12 16.54 2.12 14.99
N THR A 13 16.31 1.11 14.16
CA THR A 13 14.98 0.82 13.63
C THR A 13 14.84 -0.65 13.28
N SER A 14 13.68 -1.20 13.62
CA SER A 14 13.25 -2.52 13.14
C SER A 14 12.82 -2.49 11.67
N PHE A 15 12.71 -1.30 11.07
CA PHE A 15 12.37 -1.13 9.66
C PHE A 15 13.54 -1.64 8.80
N PRO A 16 13.33 -2.72 8.03
CA PRO A 16 14.41 -3.33 7.26
C PRO A 16 14.72 -2.47 6.04
N MET A 17 16.02 -2.27 5.80
CA MET A 17 16.51 -1.50 4.67
C MET A 17 16.11 -2.13 3.31
N LYS A 18 15.99 -3.46 3.23
CA LYS A 18 15.48 -4.17 2.05
C LYS A 18 13.95 -4.20 2.06
N ALA A 19 13.35 -3.71 0.97
CA ALA A 19 11.90 -3.60 0.83
C ALA A 19 11.18 -4.95 0.69
N SER A 20 11.70 -5.88 -0.12
CA SER A 20 11.07 -7.20 -0.36
C SER A 20 9.60 -7.10 -0.77
N LEU A 21 9.30 -6.19 -1.72
CA LEU A 21 7.93 -5.80 -2.08
C LEU A 21 7.09 -6.97 -2.59
N ALA A 22 7.65 -7.82 -3.45
CA ALA A 22 6.95 -9.00 -3.98
C ALA A 22 6.39 -9.93 -2.89
N GLN A 23 7.00 -9.96 -1.69
CA GLN A 23 6.50 -10.71 -0.55
C GLN A 23 5.58 -9.88 0.36
N ARG A 24 5.89 -8.59 0.55
CA ARG A 24 5.15 -7.73 1.50
C ARG A 24 3.84 -7.21 0.96
N GLU A 25 3.78 -6.81 -0.31
CA GLU A 25 2.57 -6.22 -0.91
C GLU A 25 1.37 -7.16 -0.83
N PRO A 26 1.47 -8.46 -1.13
CA PRO A 26 0.35 -9.38 -0.94
C PRO A 26 -0.15 -9.46 0.50
N GLN A 27 0.75 -9.41 1.49
CA GLN A 27 0.40 -9.43 2.91
C GLN A 27 -0.31 -8.14 3.34
N MET A 28 0.16 -7.00 2.83
CA MET A 28 -0.47 -5.69 3.08
C MET A 28 -1.88 -5.63 2.50
N LEU A 29 -2.08 -6.12 1.27
CA LEU A 29 -3.40 -6.17 0.64
C LEU A 29 -4.37 -7.06 1.42
N ALA A 30 -3.91 -8.24 1.88
CA ALA A 30 -4.72 -9.12 2.73
C ALA A 30 -5.07 -8.48 4.08
N ASP A 31 -4.14 -7.75 4.71
CA ASP A 31 -4.41 -7.01 5.94
C ASP A 31 -5.44 -5.89 5.73
N TRP A 32 -5.37 -5.16 4.61
CA TRP A 32 -6.35 -4.13 4.28
C TRP A 32 -7.75 -4.69 4.05
N ASP A 33 -7.85 -5.83 3.37
CA ASP A 33 -9.10 -6.54 3.12
C ASP A 33 -9.71 -7.05 4.44
N ASN A 34 -8.91 -7.74 5.26
CA ASN A 34 -9.33 -8.21 6.58
C ASN A 34 -9.81 -7.07 7.50
N LYS A 35 -9.22 -5.88 7.36
CA LYS A 35 -9.58 -4.70 8.13
C LYS A 35 -10.75 -3.92 7.53
N GLY A 36 -11.24 -4.26 6.33
CA GLY A 36 -12.29 -3.52 5.62
C GLY A 36 -11.91 -2.05 5.42
N ILE A 37 -10.68 -1.79 4.98
CA ILE A 37 -10.14 -0.42 4.88
C ILE A 37 -10.95 0.42 3.89
N TYR A 38 -11.41 -0.17 2.79
CA TYR A 38 -12.22 0.54 1.81
C TYR A 38 -13.52 1.07 2.43
N GLU A 39 -14.24 0.22 3.16
CA GLU A 39 -15.49 0.55 3.84
C GLU A 39 -15.26 1.64 4.88
N LYS A 40 -14.19 1.54 5.66
CA LYS A 40 -13.80 2.57 6.65
C LYS A 40 -13.53 3.92 6.00
N ILE A 41 -12.83 3.96 4.86
CA ILE A 41 -12.60 5.19 4.10
C ILE A 41 -13.93 5.78 3.61
N ARG A 42 -14.85 4.95 3.11
CA ARG A 42 -16.19 5.38 2.67
C ARG A 42 -17.01 5.97 3.82
N GLN A 43 -16.99 5.33 4.99
CA GLN A 43 -17.67 5.80 6.20
C GLN A 43 -17.09 7.12 6.69
N ALA A 44 -15.76 7.25 6.78
CA ALA A 44 -15.08 8.46 7.23
C ALA A 44 -15.35 9.68 6.33
N ARG A 45 -15.71 9.45 5.06
CA ARG A 45 -16.03 10.50 4.08
C ARG A 45 -17.54 10.71 3.88
N ALA A 46 -18.40 10.11 4.72
CA ALA A 46 -19.84 10.33 4.66
C ALA A 46 -20.17 11.83 4.77
N GLY A 47 -21.09 12.32 3.91
CA GLY A 47 -21.49 13.73 3.87
C GLY A 47 -20.49 14.68 3.19
N SER A 48 -19.28 14.25 2.87
CA SER A 48 -18.32 15.07 2.12
C SER A 48 -18.74 15.25 0.65
N LYS A 49 -18.24 16.31 0.00
CA LYS A 49 -18.43 16.52 -1.45
C LYS A 49 -18.00 15.26 -2.22
N ARG A 50 -18.92 14.73 -3.03
CA ARG A 50 -18.66 13.51 -3.81
C ARG A 50 -17.71 13.83 -4.96
N PHE A 51 -16.75 12.93 -5.14
CA PHE A 51 -15.96 12.82 -6.35
C PHE A 51 -16.27 11.44 -6.94
N ILE A 52 -16.64 11.39 -8.23
CA ILE A 52 -17.04 10.17 -8.93
C ILE A 52 -16.06 9.99 -10.09
N LEU A 53 -15.26 8.94 -10.02
CA LEU A 53 -14.38 8.49 -11.10
C LEU A 53 -15.06 7.30 -11.77
N HIS A 54 -15.53 7.49 -13.00
CA HIS A 54 -16.12 6.40 -13.78
C HIS A 54 -15.00 5.57 -14.41
N ASP A 55 -15.02 4.28 -14.13
CA ASP A 55 -14.06 3.35 -14.69
C ASP A 55 -14.59 2.73 -15.99
N GLY A 56 -13.74 2.67 -17.02
CA GLY A 56 -14.09 2.04 -18.29
C GLY A 56 -14.05 0.51 -18.14
N PRO A 57 -15.12 -0.23 -18.45
CA PRO A 57 -15.10 -1.68 -18.32
C PRO A 57 -14.08 -2.27 -19.30
N PRO A 58 -13.05 -3.00 -18.82
CA PRO A 58 -12.14 -3.69 -19.72
C PRO A 58 -12.85 -4.89 -20.35
N TYR A 59 -12.39 -5.32 -21.52
CA TYR A 59 -12.84 -6.59 -22.07
C TYR A 59 -12.35 -7.74 -21.19
N ALA A 60 -13.24 -8.71 -20.91
CA ALA A 60 -12.96 -9.86 -20.06
C ALA A 60 -12.25 -11.02 -20.82
N ASN A 61 -11.55 -10.72 -21.90
CA ASN A 61 -10.82 -11.68 -22.72
C ASN A 61 -9.31 -11.38 -22.75
N GLY A 62 -8.49 -12.42 -22.67
CA GLY A 62 -7.03 -12.31 -22.74
C GLY A 62 -6.35 -11.90 -21.43
N HIS A 63 -5.02 -11.72 -21.51
CA HIS A 63 -4.19 -11.31 -20.37
C HIS A 63 -4.09 -9.79 -20.28
N LEU A 64 -3.97 -9.29 -19.05
CA LEU A 64 -3.63 -7.89 -18.81
C LEU A 64 -2.21 -7.59 -19.31
N HIS A 65 -2.01 -6.35 -19.73
CA HIS A 65 -0.73 -5.82 -20.22
C HIS A 65 -0.43 -4.47 -19.54
N CYS A 66 0.77 -3.91 -19.75
CA CYS A 66 1.19 -2.68 -19.07
C CYS A 66 0.21 -1.50 -19.23
N GLY A 67 -0.46 -1.35 -20.39
CA GLY A 67 -1.53 -0.37 -20.57
C GLY A 67 -2.72 -0.51 -19.61
N HIS A 68 -3.07 -1.74 -19.20
CA HIS A 68 -4.08 -1.97 -18.16
C HIS A 68 -3.58 -1.48 -16.80
N ALA A 69 -2.32 -1.76 -16.46
CA ALA A 69 -1.72 -1.26 -15.23
C ALA A 69 -1.68 0.27 -15.20
N LEU A 70 -1.24 0.91 -16.30
CA LEU A 70 -1.19 2.36 -16.43
C LEU A 70 -2.56 3.04 -16.30
N ASN A 71 -3.64 2.39 -16.74
CA ASN A 71 -5.00 2.95 -16.59
C ASN A 71 -5.52 2.89 -15.14
N LYS A 72 -5.03 1.96 -14.32
CA LYS A 72 -5.51 1.70 -12.96
C LYS A 72 -4.62 2.27 -11.85
N ILE A 73 -3.42 2.74 -12.19
CA ILE A 73 -2.45 3.40 -11.29
C ILE A 73 -2.57 4.91 -11.47
#